data_AF-X1EAQ0-F1
#
_entry.id   AF-X1EAQ0-F1
#
_cell.length_a   1.000
_cell.length_b   1.000
_cell.length_c   1.000
_cell.angle_alpha   90.00
_cell.angle_beta   90.00
_cell.angle_gamma   90.00
#
_symmetry.space_group_name_H-M   'P 1'
#
loop_
_entity.id
_entity.type
_entity.pdbx_description
1 polymer ?
#
loop_
_entity_poly.entity_id
_entity_poly.type
_entity_poly.pdbx_seq_one_letter_code
_entity_poly.pdbx_strand_id
1 'polypeptide(L)'
;KIDFKTCSDSYLSIYCKRDVEIELANFKQFMRFLSNNSISRLCYTKGSTAMASYMLSHYHKKIWIHNNKEAIELEREGYKGGRVECAYLGKKEGESYYFVDVNSLYPFVMANSFFPVKYVKIVHKFTESDLHTRLQNFSIIAKVLIETDEPAYAVRRKRTIFPIGRFWTVLTTPELKYAMEHNHIKKVARAVIYEQANIFKSYVNRFYKLRQDFKDINNKEYEQFVKILLNSLYGKFGHNSCS
;
A
#
# COMPACT_ATOMS: atom_id res chain seq x y z
N LYS A 1 -18.83 -14.25 29.00
CA LYS A 1 -18.81 -14.88 27.65
C LYS A 1 -20.16 -15.57 27.50
N ILE A 2 -20.96 -15.22 26.49
CA ILE A 2 -22.29 -15.82 26.31
C ILE A 2 -22.13 -17.24 25.77
N ASP A 3 -22.84 -18.18 26.38
CA ASP A 3 -23.03 -19.51 25.82
C ASP A 3 -24.31 -19.49 24.96
N PHE A 4 -24.11 -19.37 23.65
CA PHE A 4 -25.18 -19.31 22.66
C PHE A 4 -26.01 -20.61 22.58
N LYS A 5 -25.60 -21.70 23.25
CA LYS A 5 -26.33 -22.96 23.27
C LYS A 5 -27.31 -23.10 24.43
N THR A 6 -27.15 -22.31 25.50
CA THR A 6 -27.89 -22.50 26.76
C THR A 6 -28.63 -21.27 27.26
N CYS A 7 -28.46 -20.10 26.63
CA CYS A 7 -29.10 -18.87 27.06
C CYS A 7 -30.55 -18.74 26.54
N SER A 8 -31.35 -17.97 27.28
CA SER A 8 -32.76 -17.72 26.93
C SER A 8 -32.90 -16.68 25.83
N ASP A 9 -33.96 -16.77 25.03
CA ASP A 9 -34.26 -15.82 23.96
C ASP A 9 -34.36 -14.36 24.45
N SER A 10 -34.89 -14.15 25.66
CA SER A 10 -34.95 -12.84 26.30
C SER A 10 -33.56 -12.26 26.56
N TYR A 11 -32.64 -13.07 27.08
CA TYR A 11 -31.25 -12.65 27.29
C TYR A 11 -30.53 -12.39 25.97
N LEU A 12 -30.77 -13.23 24.95
CA LEU A 12 -30.25 -13.04 23.60
C LEU A 12 -30.71 -11.71 22.99
N SER A 13 -32.00 -11.38 23.13
CA SER A 13 -32.59 -10.13 22.63
C SER A 13 -31.95 -8.89 23.27
N ILE A 14 -31.77 -8.90 24.60
CA ILE A 14 -31.10 -7.81 25.33
C ILE A 14 -29.64 -7.66 24.87
N TYR A 15 -28.94 -8.78 24.69
CA TYR A 15 -27.56 -8.77 24.21
C TYR A 15 -27.44 -8.23 22.79
N CYS A 16 -28.27 -8.71 21.85
CA CYS A 16 -28.33 -8.21 20.48
C CYS A 16 -28.63 -6.70 20.44
N LYS A 17 -29.57 -6.23 21.27
CA LYS A 17 -29.85 -4.79 21.40
C LYS A 17 -28.61 -4.02 21.87
N ARG A 18 -27.90 -4.55 22.87
CA ARG A 18 -26.68 -3.90 23.39
C ARG A 18 -25.58 -3.81 22.34
N ASP A 19 -25.36 -4.87 21.55
CA ASP A 19 -24.39 -4.87 20.46
C ASP A 19 -24.72 -3.79 19.41
N VAL A 20 -26.00 -3.66 19.03
CA VAL A 20 -26.44 -2.61 18.11
C VAL A 20 -26.27 -1.20 18.70
N GLU A 21 -26.55 -1.02 20.00
CA GLU A 21 -26.33 0.25 20.70
C GLU A 21 -24.85 0.66 20.72
N ILE A 22 -23.95 -0.30 20.97
CA ILE A 22 -22.49 -0.09 20.96
C ILE A 22 -22.02 0.31 19.56
N GLU A 23 -22.44 -0.42 18.53
CA GLU A 23 -22.10 -0.08 17.14
C GLU A 23 -22.61 1.31 16.77
N LEU A 24 -23.86 1.65 17.12
CA LEU A 24 -24.42 2.97 16.88
C LEU A 24 -23.61 4.08 17.58
N ALA A 25 -23.16 3.84 18.81
CA ALA A 25 -22.30 4.77 19.54
C ALA A 25 -20.94 4.96 18.84
N ASN A 26 -20.31 3.88 18.40
CA ASN A 26 -19.06 3.90 17.65
C ASN A 26 -19.19 4.69 16.34
N PHE A 27 -20.27 4.47 15.58
CA PHE A 27 -20.54 5.24 14.35
C PHE A 27 -20.75 6.72 14.62
N LYS A 28 -21.54 7.07 15.64
CA LYS A 28 -21.75 8.48 16.04
C LYS A 28 -20.43 9.15 16.41
N GLN A 29 -19.59 8.44 17.14
CA GLN A 29 -18.27 8.94 17.52
C GLN A 29 -17.35 9.13 16.32
N PHE A 30 -17.32 8.16 15.39
CA PHE A 30 -16.55 8.28 14.16
C PHE A 30 -17.04 9.44 13.28
N MET A 31 -18.36 9.65 13.17
CA MET A 31 -18.92 10.81 12.47
C MET A 31 -18.53 12.14 13.12
N ARG A 32 -18.59 12.24 14.45
CA ARG A 32 -18.11 13.42 15.19
C ARG A 32 -16.62 13.67 14.94
N PHE A 33 -15.80 12.62 14.98
CA PHE A 33 -14.38 12.71 14.64
C PHE A 33 -14.17 13.27 13.23
N LEU A 34 -14.88 12.75 12.22
CA LEU A 34 -14.75 13.20 10.84
C LEU A 34 -15.16 14.66 10.67
N SER A 35 -16.28 15.06 11.28
CA SER A 35 -16.84 16.42 11.19
C SER A 35 -15.97 17.43 11.94
N ASN A 36 -15.63 17.16 13.20
CA ASN A 36 -14.91 18.09 14.07
C ASN A 36 -13.48 18.37 13.57
N ASN A 37 -12.88 17.42 12.85
CA ASN A 37 -11.53 17.55 12.29
C ASN A 37 -11.51 17.91 10.80
N SER A 38 -12.68 18.23 10.21
CA SER A 38 -12.84 18.56 8.78
C SER A 38 -12.15 17.54 7.87
N ILE A 39 -12.35 16.24 8.14
CA ILE A 39 -11.63 15.15 7.46
C ILE A 39 -12.29 14.79 6.13
N SER A 40 -13.57 14.40 6.19
CA SER A 40 -14.39 14.01 5.04
C SER A 40 -15.81 13.70 5.50
N ARG A 41 -16.71 13.45 4.53
CA ARG A 41 -17.96 12.71 4.80
C ARG A 41 -17.67 11.26 5.22
N LEU A 42 -18.60 10.65 5.96
CA LEU A 42 -18.63 9.21 6.19
C LEU A 42 -18.92 8.47 4.87
N CYS A 43 -18.31 7.31 4.66
CA CYS A 43 -18.57 6.44 3.51
C CYS A 43 -18.77 4.99 3.99
N TYR A 44 -19.26 4.12 3.11
CA TYR A 44 -19.57 2.72 3.45
C TYR A 44 -18.37 1.90 3.96
N THR A 45 -17.14 2.27 3.57
CA THR A 45 -15.94 1.54 4.01
C THR A 45 -14.87 2.51 4.46
N LYS A 46 -14.01 2.05 5.38
CA LYS A 46 -12.86 2.81 5.90
C LYS A 46 -11.96 3.33 4.77
N GLY A 47 -11.72 2.49 3.75
CA GLY A 47 -10.97 2.89 2.56
C GLY A 47 -11.69 3.94 1.71
N SER A 48 -13.01 3.84 1.53
CA SER A 48 -13.77 4.87 0.80
C SER A 48 -13.77 6.20 1.55
N THR A 49 -13.84 6.19 2.88
CA THR A 49 -13.69 7.39 3.72
C THR A 49 -12.28 7.98 3.61
N ALA A 50 -11.24 7.14 3.65
CA ALA A 50 -9.86 7.59 3.45
C ALA A 50 -9.66 8.25 2.08
N MET A 51 -10.19 7.64 1.01
CA MET A 51 -10.16 8.20 -0.34
C MET A 51 -10.97 9.51 -0.44
N ALA A 52 -12.15 9.58 0.16
CA ALA A 52 -12.94 10.82 0.19
C ALA A 52 -12.18 11.95 0.90
N SER A 53 -11.48 11.64 1.99
CA SER A 53 -10.61 12.61 2.67
C SER A 53 -9.43 13.05 1.82
N TYR A 54 -8.80 12.11 1.12
CA TYR A 54 -7.72 12.40 0.18
C TYR A 54 -8.19 13.35 -0.93
N MET A 55 -9.32 13.06 -1.56
CA MET A 55 -9.88 13.87 -2.64
C MET A 55 -10.33 15.25 -2.17
N LEU A 56 -10.82 15.37 -0.93
CA LEU A 56 -11.32 16.64 -0.39
C LEU A 56 -10.21 17.68 -0.18
N SER A 57 -9.05 17.26 0.35
CA SER A 57 -8.04 18.22 0.84
C SER A 57 -6.61 17.91 0.42
N HIS A 58 -6.35 16.80 -0.26
CA HIS A 58 -4.98 16.32 -0.54
C HIS A 58 -4.71 15.99 -2.02
N TYR A 59 -5.71 16.11 -2.89
CA TYR A 59 -5.57 15.93 -4.34
C TYR A 59 -5.00 17.18 -5.02
N HIS A 60 -3.72 17.47 -4.77
CA HIS A 60 -3.03 18.66 -5.30
C HIS A 60 -2.42 18.46 -6.69
N LYS A 61 -2.28 17.21 -7.14
CA LYS A 61 -1.70 16.85 -8.43
C LYS A 61 -2.67 15.96 -9.19
N LYS A 62 -2.95 16.32 -10.43
CA LYS A 62 -3.84 15.56 -11.30
C LYS A 62 -3.18 14.22 -11.65
N ILE A 63 -3.89 13.14 -11.37
CA ILE A 63 -3.51 11.78 -11.76
C ILE A 63 -4.22 11.48 -13.09
N TRP A 64 -3.43 11.17 -14.12
CA TRP A 64 -3.90 10.92 -15.47
C TRP A 64 -4.05 9.42 -15.72
N ILE A 65 -5.13 9.05 -16.39
CA ILE A 65 -5.44 7.68 -16.79
C ILE A 65 -5.14 7.56 -18.28
N HIS A 66 -4.51 6.47 -18.70
CA HIS A 66 -4.30 6.12 -20.10
C HIS A 66 -4.90 4.75 -20.43
N ASN A 67 -5.04 4.46 -21.71
CA ASN A 67 -5.59 3.21 -22.24
C ASN A 67 -4.58 2.43 -23.10
N ASN A 68 -3.28 2.78 -23.05
CA ASN A 68 -2.23 2.04 -23.75
C ASN A 68 -2.14 0.59 -23.22
N LYS A 69 -2.48 -0.37 -24.09
CA LYS A 69 -2.59 -1.80 -23.73
C LYS A 69 -1.26 -2.40 -23.27
N GLU A 70 -0.16 -2.09 -23.94
CA GLU A 70 1.16 -2.63 -23.60
C GLU A 70 1.68 -2.11 -22.26
N ALA A 71 1.41 -0.84 -21.96
CA ALA A 71 1.74 -0.26 -20.67
C ALA A 71 0.94 -0.93 -19.53
N ILE A 72 -0.37 -1.10 -19.74
CA ILE A 72 -1.26 -1.75 -18.76
C ILE A 72 -0.85 -3.21 -18.53
N GLU A 73 -0.41 -3.93 -19.57
CA GLU A 73 0.13 -5.29 -19.42
C GLU A 73 1.35 -5.29 -18.48
N LEU A 74 2.29 -4.37 -18.69
CA LEU A 74 3.49 -4.24 -17.86
C LEU A 74 3.17 -3.83 -16.42
N GLU A 75 2.24 -2.89 -16.22
CA GLU A 75 1.77 -2.48 -14.90
C GLU A 75 1.19 -3.67 -14.12
N ARG A 76 0.36 -4.49 -14.78
CA ARG A 76 -0.24 -5.68 -14.17
C ARG A 76 0.78 -6.78 -13.89
N GLU A 77 1.77 -6.98 -14.76
CA GLU A 77 2.89 -7.90 -14.52
C GLU A 77 3.79 -7.43 -13.35
N GLY A 78 3.99 -6.12 -13.21
CA GLY A 78 4.78 -5.51 -12.14
C GLY A 78 4.07 -5.43 -10.78
N TYR A 79 2.74 -5.56 -10.75
CA TYR A 79 1.97 -5.52 -9.50
C TYR A 79 2.10 -6.85 -8.73
N LYS A 80 2.91 -6.82 -7.67
CA LYS A 80 3.22 -7.98 -6.82
C LYS A 80 2.78 -7.73 -5.37
N GLY A 81 2.35 -8.79 -4.70
CA GLY A 81 2.01 -8.76 -3.28
C GLY A 81 3.27 -8.72 -2.38
N GLY A 82 3.05 -8.56 -1.08
CA GLY A 82 4.13 -8.62 -0.09
C GLY A 82 4.83 -9.99 -0.06
N ARG A 83 6.09 -10.00 0.38
CA ARG A 83 6.87 -11.24 0.58
C ARG A 83 6.27 -12.02 1.75
N VAL A 84 5.78 -13.22 1.45
CA VAL A 84 5.33 -14.20 2.45
C VAL A 84 6.07 -15.50 2.16
N GLU A 85 7.18 -15.69 2.87
CA GLU A 85 7.98 -16.90 2.77
C GLU A 85 8.23 -17.46 4.17
N CYS A 86 8.22 -18.79 4.27
CA CYS A 86 8.59 -19.48 5.48
C CYS A 86 10.12 -19.61 5.50
N ALA A 87 10.78 -18.80 6.32
CA ALA A 87 12.25 -18.83 6.44
C ALA A 87 12.76 -20.08 7.16
N TYR A 88 11.91 -20.74 7.97
CA TYR A 88 12.28 -21.92 8.74
C TYR A 88 11.07 -22.85 8.96
N LEU A 89 11.24 -24.14 8.66
CA LEU A 89 10.25 -25.18 8.92
C LEU A 89 10.75 -26.10 10.03
N GLY A 90 10.11 -26.07 11.20
CA GLY A 90 10.46 -26.90 12.35
C GLY A 90 10.08 -26.25 13.68
N LYS A 91 10.36 -26.96 14.78
CA LYS A 91 10.28 -26.39 16.14
C LYS A 91 11.69 -26.01 16.59
N LYS A 92 11.88 -24.75 16.98
CA LYS A 92 13.09 -24.28 17.66
C LYS A 92 12.75 -24.15 19.14
N GLU A 93 12.91 -25.26 19.87
CA GLU A 93 12.70 -25.30 21.32
C GLU A 93 13.91 -24.67 22.04
N GLY A 94 13.66 -23.80 23.02
CA GLY A 94 14.71 -23.17 23.82
C GLY A 94 15.33 -21.88 23.25
N GLU A 95 14.85 -21.36 22.11
CA GLU A 95 15.29 -20.08 21.55
C GLU A 95 14.32 -18.93 21.88
N SER A 96 14.86 -17.72 22.06
CA SER A 96 14.07 -16.49 22.20
C SER A 96 13.77 -15.90 20.82
N TYR A 97 12.50 -15.58 20.57
CA TYR A 97 12.04 -14.98 19.31
C TYR A 97 11.71 -13.51 19.53
N TYR A 98 12.18 -12.66 18.61
CA TYR A 98 11.83 -11.25 18.56
C TYR A 98 10.95 -10.98 17.35
N PHE A 99 9.76 -10.44 17.58
CA PHE A 99 8.90 -9.92 16.52
C PHE A 99 9.17 -8.42 16.38
N VAL A 100 9.70 -8.02 15.23
CA VAL A 100 9.94 -6.62 14.87
C VAL A 100 8.89 -6.22 13.84
N ASP A 101 8.12 -5.17 14.14
CA ASP A 101 7.16 -4.56 13.20
C ASP A 101 7.59 -3.12 12.90
N VAL A 102 7.54 -2.73 11.62
CA VAL A 102 7.90 -1.38 11.20
C VAL A 102 6.70 -0.47 11.45
N ASN A 103 6.86 0.45 12.40
CA ASN A 103 5.84 1.44 12.71
C ASN A 103 5.49 2.27 11.47
N SER A 104 4.28 2.06 10.94
CA SER A 104 3.70 2.86 9.84
C SER A 104 4.54 2.86 8.56
N LEU A 105 5.07 1.70 8.16
CA LEU A 105 5.85 1.52 6.92
C LEU A 105 5.19 2.15 5.70
N TYR A 106 3.91 1.84 5.44
CA TYR A 106 3.19 2.37 4.27
C TYR A 106 3.07 3.90 4.30
N PRO A 107 2.59 4.54 5.39
CA PRO A 107 2.63 5.99 5.52
C PRO A 107 4.03 6.60 5.32
N PHE A 108 5.08 5.99 5.87
CA PHE A 108 6.45 6.47 5.70
C PHE A 108 6.87 6.46 4.22
N VAL A 109 6.63 5.36 3.51
CA VAL A 109 6.91 5.26 2.06
C VAL A 109 6.08 6.26 1.27
N MET A 110 4.78 6.40 1.60
CA MET A 110 3.87 7.36 0.98
C MET A 110 4.34 8.81 1.15
N ALA A 111 4.85 9.19 2.32
CA ALA A 111 5.32 10.54 2.58
C ALA A 111 6.64 10.87 1.88
N ASN A 112 7.53 9.87 1.73
CA ASN A 112 8.91 10.09 1.29
C ASN A 112 9.21 9.64 -0.14
N SER A 113 8.26 9.03 -0.84
CA SER A 113 8.46 8.53 -2.21
C SER A 113 7.73 9.34 -3.26
N PHE A 114 8.17 9.20 -4.50
CA PHE A 114 7.47 9.67 -5.69
C PHE A 114 6.67 8.54 -6.31
N PHE A 115 5.48 8.85 -6.82
CA PHE A 115 4.56 7.89 -7.40
C PHE A 115 4.20 8.31 -8.83
N PRO A 116 3.92 7.35 -9.73
CA PRO A 116 3.54 7.65 -11.11
C PRO A 116 2.20 8.40 -11.14
N VAL A 117 2.15 9.50 -11.88
CA VAL A 117 0.93 10.33 -12.03
C VAL A 117 0.47 10.50 -13.47
N LYS A 118 1.34 10.31 -14.45
CA LYS A 118 0.98 10.47 -15.87
C LYS A 118 1.88 9.64 -16.76
N TYR A 119 1.26 8.86 -17.64
CA TYR A 119 1.98 8.15 -18.71
C TYR A 119 2.65 9.14 -19.65
N VAL A 120 3.95 8.91 -19.91
CA VAL A 120 4.73 9.68 -20.88
C VAL A 120 4.85 8.90 -22.17
N LYS A 121 5.45 7.70 -22.10
CA LYS A 121 5.67 6.83 -23.26
C LYS A 121 6.11 5.43 -22.85
N ILE A 122 5.90 4.48 -23.76
CA ILE A 122 6.58 3.19 -23.80
C ILE A 122 7.80 3.28 -24.73
N VAL A 123 8.87 2.57 -24.40
CA VAL A 123 10.11 2.49 -25.19
C VAL A 123 10.55 1.04 -25.33
N HIS A 124 10.92 0.68 -26.55
CA HIS A 124 11.49 -0.62 -26.92
C HIS A 124 12.99 -0.45 -27.18
N LYS A 125 13.80 -1.44 -26.80
CA LYS A 125 15.28 -1.38 -26.86
C LYS A 125 15.84 -0.24 -26.01
N PHE A 126 15.75 -0.42 -24.70
CA PHE A 126 16.15 0.56 -23.71
C PHE A 126 17.55 0.20 -23.17
N THR A 127 18.48 1.15 -23.13
CA THR A 127 19.82 0.87 -22.59
C THR A 127 19.83 1.00 -21.08
N GLU A 128 20.80 0.38 -20.41
CA GLU A 128 20.97 0.52 -18.96
C GLU A 128 21.33 1.97 -18.57
N SER A 129 22.15 2.65 -19.39
CA SER A 129 22.47 4.06 -19.18
C SER A 129 21.23 4.97 -19.30
N ASP A 130 20.35 4.71 -20.27
CA ASP A 130 19.09 5.44 -20.38
C ASP A 130 18.19 5.19 -19.16
N LEU A 131 18.17 3.96 -18.65
CA LEU A 131 17.44 3.60 -17.46
C LEU A 131 17.95 4.35 -16.24
N HIS A 132 19.27 4.41 -16.04
CA HIS A 132 19.87 5.13 -14.92
C HIS A 132 19.44 6.59 -14.90
N THR A 133 19.63 7.29 -16.03
CA THR A 133 19.32 8.72 -16.15
C THR A 133 17.83 8.99 -15.93
N ARG A 134 16.94 8.14 -16.46
CA ARG A 134 15.50 8.37 -16.32
C ARG A 134 14.96 8.05 -14.93
N LEU A 135 15.51 7.07 -14.22
CA LEU A 135 15.07 6.72 -12.85
C LEU A 135 15.28 7.85 -11.83
N GLN A 136 16.12 8.83 -12.14
CA GLN A 136 16.33 10.01 -11.29
C GLN A 136 15.08 10.91 -11.27
N ASN A 137 14.41 11.06 -12.41
CA ASN A 137 13.36 12.06 -12.59
C ASN A 137 11.98 11.47 -12.93
N PHE A 138 11.91 10.19 -13.30
CA PHE A 138 10.69 9.50 -13.70
C PHE A 138 10.46 8.23 -12.89
N SER A 139 9.18 7.85 -12.79
CA SER A 139 8.80 6.50 -12.37
C SER A 139 8.78 5.58 -13.57
N ILE A 140 9.33 4.37 -13.43
CA ILE A 140 9.54 3.44 -14.53
C ILE A 140 9.07 2.04 -14.14
N ILE A 141 8.42 1.36 -15.08
CA ILE A 141 8.16 -0.07 -15.02
C ILE A 141 8.84 -0.70 -16.22
N ALA A 142 9.67 -1.73 -16.02
CA ALA A 142 10.45 -2.31 -17.11
C ALA A 142 10.51 -3.83 -17.03
N LYS A 143 10.46 -4.47 -18.20
CA LYS A 143 10.76 -5.90 -18.36
C LYS A 143 12.24 -6.07 -18.58
N VAL A 144 12.90 -6.71 -17.61
CA VAL A 144 14.35 -6.83 -17.53
C VAL A 144 14.76 -8.29 -17.40
N LEU A 145 15.90 -8.63 -18.00
CA LEU A 145 16.64 -9.85 -17.73
C LEU A 145 17.52 -9.54 -16.54
N ILE A 146 17.30 -10.23 -15.44
CA ILE A 146 18.12 -10.11 -14.24
C ILE A 146 18.94 -11.36 -14.03
N GLU A 147 20.09 -11.18 -13.40
CA GLU A 147 20.96 -12.24 -12.90
C GLU A 147 21.41 -11.83 -11.50
N THR A 148 21.04 -12.64 -10.51
CA THR A 148 21.26 -12.35 -9.08
C THR A 148 21.62 -13.63 -8.34
N ASP A 149 22.41 -13.52 -7.29
CA ASP A 149 22.75 -14.59 -6.35
C ASP A 149 21.85 -14.58 -5.09
N GLU A 150 20.89 -13.66 -5.01
CA GLU A 150 19.99 -13.49 -3.87
C GLU A 150 18.50 -13.56 -4.24
N PRO A 151 17.63 -14.01 -3.32
CA PRO A 151 16.18 -14.10 -3.55
C PRO A 151 15.50 -12.73 -3.36
N ALA A 152 15.92 -11.72 -4.14
CA ALA A 152 15.46 -10.34 -3.99
C ALA A 152 14.19 -10.02 -4.81
N TYR A 153 13.98 -10.68 -5.95
CA TYR A 153 12.94 -10.32 -6.90
C TYR A 153 11.78 -11.31 -6.91
N ALA A 154 10.59 -10.84 -6.55
CA ALA A 154 9.38 -11.63 -6.67
C ALA A 154 9.02 -11.90 -8.13
N VAL A 155 8.71 -13.16 -8.44
CA VAL A 155 8.19 -13.63 -9.74
C VAL A 155 6.91 -14.42 -9.51
N ARG A 156 5.83 -14.04 -10.20
CA ARG A 156 4.55 -14.73 -10.11
C ARG A 156 4.50 -15.93 -11.07
N ARG A 157 4.41 -17.14 -10.51
CA ARG A 157 4.11 -18.38 -11.23
C ARG A 157 2.78 -18.94 -10.72
N LYS A 158 2.69 -20.25 -10.43
CA LYS A 158 1.57 -20.82 -9.65
C LYS A 158 1.50 -20.23 -8.23
N ARG A 159 2.66 -19.87 -7.68
CA ARG A 159 2.86 -19.12 -6.43
C ARG A 159 3.88 -18.02 -6.68
N THR A 160 3.93 -17.02 -5.80
CA THR A 160 5.03 -16.06 -5.79
C THR A 160 6.29 -16.77 -5.32
N ILE A 161 7.35 -16.69 -6.10
CA ILE A 161 8.67 -17.26 -5.80
C ILE A 161 9.73 -16.16 -5.90
N PHE A 162 10.87 -16.36 -5.24
CA PHE A 162 12.03 -15.46 -5.29
C PHE A 162 13.23 -16.23 -5.85
N PRO A 163 13.30 -16.45 -7.17
CA PRO A 163 14.32 -17.28 -7.77
C PRO A 163 15.69 -16.59 -7.77
N ILE A 164 16.73 -17.41 -7.73
CA ILE A 164 18.14 -17.02 -7.85
C ILE A 164 18.64 -17.46 -9.24
N GLY A 165 19.62 -16.76 -9.80
CA GLY A 165 20.17 -16.99 -11.13
C GLY A 165 19.58 -16.04 -12.17
N ARG A 166 19.48 -16.50 -13.41
CA ARG A 166 19.16 -15.65 -14.57
C ARG A 166 17.74 -15.84 -15.08
N PHE A 167 16.92 -14.78 -15.07
CA PHE A 167 15.53 -14.87 -15.49
C PHE A 167 14.93 -13.52 -15.90
N TRP A 168 13.85 -13.57 -16.69
CA TRP A 168 13.05 -12.39 -17.04
C TRP A 168 12.03 -12.07 -15.96
N THR A 169 11.90 -10.79 -15.61
CA THR A 169 10.85 -10.29 -14.72
C THR A 169 10.45 -8.86 -15.10
N VAL A 170 9.34 -8.39 -14.55
CA VAL A 170 8.93 -6.98 -14.60
C VAL A 170 9.20 -6.36 -13.25
N LEU A 171 9.94 -5.24 -13.25
CA LEU A 171 10.32 -4.49 -12.06
C LEU A 171 9.76 -3.07 -12.12
N THR A 172 9.38 -2.55 -10.97
CA THR A 172 8.96 -1.16 -10.74
C THR A 172 10.13 -0.30 -10.26
N THR A 173 9.97 1.03 -10.21
CA THR A 173 11.05 1.99 -9.86
C THR A 173 11.92 1.56 -8.66
N PRO A 174 11.39 1.14 -7.49
CA PRO A 174 12.24 0.75 -6.36
C PRO A 174 13.05 -0.52 -6.64
N GLU A 175 12.41 -1.53 -7.24
CA GLU A 175 13.09 -2.79 -7.61
C GLU A 175 14.15 -2.57 -8.70
N LEU A 176 13.88 -1.66 -9.65
CA LEU A 176 14.84 -1.27 -10.69
C LEU A 176 16.05 -0.56 -10.09
N LYS A 177 15.86 0.38 -9.17
CA LYS A 177 16.96 1.04 -8.45
C LYS A 177 17.83 0.02 -7.73
N TYR A 178 17.20 -0.87 -6.97
CA TYR A 178 17.90 -1.96 -6.29
C TYR A 178 18.69 -2.85 -7.25
N ALA A 179 18.08 -3.25 -8.37
CA ALA A 179 18.76 -4.06 -9.39
C ALA A 179 19.92 -3.36 -10.09
N MET A 180 19.86 -2.04 -10.23
CA MET A 180 20.97 -1.26 -10.78
C MET A 180 22.11 -1.09 -9.78
N GLU A 181 21.79 -0.79 -8.52
CA GLU A 181 22.77 -0.67 -7.44
C GLU A 181 23.60 -1.95 -7.25
N HIS A 182 23.00 -3.11 -7.49
CA HIS A 182 23.65 -4.42 -7.38
C HIS A 182 24.10 -5.01 -8.73
N ASN A 183 24.02 -4.25 -9.83
CA ASN A 183 24.42 -4.70 -11.17
C ASN A 183 23.74 -6.02 -11.63
N HIS A 184 22.49 -6.21 -11.22
CA HIS A 184 21.69 -7.41 -11.54
C HIS A 184 21.05 -7.31 -12.93
N ILE A 185 20.88 -6.11 -13.50
CA ILE A 185 20.24 -5.94 -14.81
C ILE A 185 21.22 -6.35 -15.92
N LYS A 186 20.84 -7.35 -16.73
CA LYS A 186 21.64 -7.81 -17.89
C LYS A 186 21.08 -7.36 -19.24
N LYS A 187 19.77 -7.06 -19.29
CA LYS A 187 19.09 -6.55 -20.50
C LYS A 187 17.78 -5.88 -20.14
N VAL A 188 17.41 -4.83 -20.87
CA VAL A 188 16.06 -4.24 -20.81
C VAL A 188 15.34 -4.48 -22.13
N ALA A 189 14.18 -5.15 -22.07
CA ALA A 189 13.39 -5.44 -23.27
C ALA A 189 12.50 -4.24 -23.66
N ARG A 190 11.70 -3.79 -22.70
CA ARG A 190 10.77 -2.66 -22.83
C ARG A 190 10.58 -1.97 -21.49
N ALA A 191 10.34 -0.67 -21.51
CA ALA A 191 10.08 0.13 -20.33
C ALA A 191 8.94 1.13 -20.58
N VAL A 192 8.15 1.39 -19.56
CA VAL A 192 7.10 2.42 -19.54
C VAL A 192 7.52 3.51 -18.57
N ILE A 193 7.44 4.75 -19.03
CA ILE A 193 7.91 5.93 -18.31
C ILE A 193 6.71 6.77 -17.89
N TYR A 194 6.69 7.18 -16.63
CA TYR A 194 5.67 8.04 -16.04
C TYR A 194 6.31 9.28 -15.42
N GLU A 195 5.65 10.44 -15.59
CA GLU A 195 5.87 11.57 -14.69
C GLU A 195 5.54 11.12 -13.28
N GLN A 196 6.28 11.63 -12.30
CA GLN A 196 6.11 11.25 -10.91
C GLN A 196 5.92 12.46 -10.01
N ALA A 197 5.13 12.31 -8.96
CA ALA A 197 4.93 13.34 -7.96
C ALA A 197 4.76 12.71 -6.58
N ASN A 198 5.08 13.48 -5.54
CA ASN A 198 4.75 13.10 -4.19
C ASN A 198 3.29 13.46 -3.90
N ILE A 199 2.39 12.54 -4.23
CA ILE A 199 0.95 12.75 -4.18
C ILE A 199 0.34 12.47 -2.80
N PHE A 200 1.09 11.87 -1.87
CA PHE A 200 0.57 11.45 -0.56
C PHE A 200 1.15 12.23 0.62
N LYS A 201 2.24 12.98 0.46
CA LYS A 201 2.91 13.68 1.57
C LYS A 201 1.99 14.61 2.35
N SER A 202 1.15 15.41 1.69
CA SER A 202 0.23 16.30 2.41
C SER A 202 -0.78 15.53 3.26
N TYR A 203 -1.29 14.40 2.75
CA TYR A 203 -2.18 13.51 3.47
C TYR A 203 -1.47 12.90 4.69
N VAL A 204 -0.34 12.23 4.47
CA VAL A 204 0.39 11.57 5.55
C VAL A 204 0.82 12.57 6.62
N ASN A 205 1.36 13.73 6.24
CA ASN A 205 1.80 14.73 7.22
C ASN A 205 0.66 15.23 8.09
N ARG A 206 -0.51 15.52 7.49
CA ARG A 206 -1.69 15.97 8.24
C ARG A 206 -2.15 14.90 9.22
N PHE A 207 -2.36 13.68 8.76
CA PHE A 207 -2.88 12.61 9.61
C PHE A 207 -1.86 12.13 10.63
N TYR A 208 -0.56 12.16 10.31
CA TYR A 208 0.48 11.85 11.29
C TYR A 208 0.51 12.88 12.42
N LYS A 209 0.43 14.17 12.10
CA LYS A 209 0.31 15.24 13.10
C LYS A 209 -0.94 15.05 13.96
N LEU A 210 -2.10 14.86 13.32
CA LEU A 210 -3.37 14.64 14.01
C LEU A 210 -3.31 13.41 14.95
N ARG A 211 -2.56 12.37 14.56
CA ARG A 211 -2.33 11.20 15.40
C ARG A 211 -1.53 11.55 16.67
N GLN A 212 -0.47 12.35 16.53
CA GLN A 212 0.32 12.79 17.68
C GLN A 212 -0.52 13.68 18.60
N ASP A 213 -1.27 14.64 18.05
CA ASP A 213 -2.14 15.52 18.82
C ASP A 213 -3.14 14.71 19.68
N PHE A 214 -3.74 13.65 19.13
CA PHE A 214 -4.64 12.76 19.89
C PHE A 214 -3.92 11.86 20.89
N LYS A 215 -2.70 11.44 20.59
CA LYS A 215 -1.87 10.67 21.51
C LYS A 215 -1.48 11.50 22.73
N ASP A 216 -1.13 12.78 22.52
CA ASP A 216 -0.70 13.70 23.58
C ASP A 216 -1.83 13.99 24.58
N ILE A 217 -3.08 14.07 24.11
CA ILE A 217 -4.26 14.19 24.98
C ILE A 217 -4.83 12.83 25.44
N ASN A 218 -4.12 11.73 25.19
CA ASN A 218 -4.49 10.36 25.54
C ASN A 218 -5.86 9.91 24.98
N ASN A 219 -6.28 10.44 23.83
CA ASN A 219 -7.50 10.04 23.13
C ASN A 219 -7.21 8.84 22.21
N LYS A 220 -7.22 7.64 22.81
CA LYS A 220 -6.90 6.38 22.13
C LYS A 220 -7.83 6.05 20.97
N GLU A 221 -9.11 6.39 21.09
CA GLU A 221 -10.12 6.09 20.06
C GLU A 221 -9.85 6.90 18.79
N TYR A 222 -9.58 8.20 18.94
CA TYR A 222 -9.27 9.05 17.78
C TYR A 222 -7.90 8.73 17.20
N GLU A 223 -6.92 8.37 18.03
CA GLU A 223 -5.64 7.85 17.53
C GLU A 223 -5.86 6.61 16.63
N GLN A 224 -6.73 5.69 17.05
CA GLN A 224 -7.06 4.49 16.28
C GLN A 224 -7.78 4.83 14.97
N PHE A 225 -8.72 5.77 14.97
CA PHE A 225 -9.38 6.22 13.74
C PHE A 225 -8.39 6.83 12.74
N VAL A 226 -7.46 7.65 13.22
CA VAL A 226 -6.41 8.22 12.38
C VAL A 226 -5.51 7.12 11.80
N LYS A 227 -5.09 6.15 12.62
CA LYS A 227 -4.29 4.99 12.17
C LYS A 227 -5.01 4.20 11.09
N ILE A 228 -6.31 3.98 11.24
CA ILE A 228 -7.15 3.30 10.24
C ILE A 228 -7.14 4.07 8.92
N LEU A 229 -7.36 5.39 8.94
CA LEU A 229 -7.41 6.19 7.72
C LEU A 229 -6.06 6.21 6.98
N LEU A 230 -4.95 6.39 7.72
CA LEU A 230 -3.59 6.30 7.20
C LEU A 230 -3.32 4.98 6.45
N ASN A 231 -3.70 3.86 7.07
CA ASN A 231 -3.44 2.54 6.50
C ASN A 231 -4.47 2.14 5.42
N SER A 232 -5.66 2.75 5.40
CA SER A 232 -6.70 2.35 4.44
C SER A 232 -6.56 3.04 3.08
N LEU A 233 -5.81 4.15 2.98
CA LEU A 233 -5.68 4.91 1.75
C LEU A 233 -4.94 4.14 0.65
N TYR A 234 -3.76 3.58 0.96
CA TYR A 234 -2.94 2.88 -0.05
C TYR A 234 -3.70 1.71 -0.69
N GLY A 235 -4.48 0.97 0.11
CA GLY A 235 -5.25 -0.17 -0.35
C GLY A 235 -6.31 0.19 -1.39
N LYS A 236 -6.81 1.44 -1.39
CA LYS A 236 -7.74 1.91 -2.44
C LYS A 236 -7.05 2.21 -3.76
N PHE A 237 -5.80 2.69 -3.74
CA PHE A 237 -5.01 2.88 -4.96
C PHE A 237 -4.53 1.55 -5.57
N GLY A 238 -4.34 0.52 -4.74
CA GLY A 238 -4.02 -0.83 -5.20
C GLY A 238 -5.24 -1.69 -5.55
N HIS A 239 -6.47 -1.17 -5.41
CA HIS A 239 -7.67 -1.93 -5.74
C HIS A 239 -7.84 -1.96 -7.26
N ASN A 240 -8.10 -3.15 -7.82
CA ASN A 240 -8.49 -3.28 -9.22
C ASN A 240 -9.79 -2.52 -9.47
N SER A 241 -9.67 -1.32 -10.00
CA SER A 241 -10.78 -0.65 -10.66
C SER A 241 -10.89 -1.33 -12.02
N CYS A 242 -12.01 -2.01 -12.29
CA CYS A 242 -12.31 -2.53 -13.62
C CYS A 242 -12.07 -1.39 -14.62
N SER A 243 -11.04 -1.57 -15.45
CA SER A 243 -10.72 -0.75 -16.61
C SER A 243 -11.58 -1.25 -17.76
#